data_AF-A0A2T5I7K3-F1
#
_entry.id   AF-A0A2T5I7K3-F1
#
_cell.length_a   1.000
_cell.length_b   1.000
_cell.length_c   1.000
_cell.angle_alpha   90.00
_cell.angle_beta   90.00
_cell.angle_gamma   90.00
#
_symmetry.space_group_name_H-M   'P 1'
#
loop_
_entity.id
_entity.type
_entity.pdbx_description
1 polymer ?
#
loop_
_entity_poly.entity_id
_entity_poly.type
_entity_poly.pdbx_seq_one_letter_code
_entity_poly.pdbx_strand_id
1 'polypeptide(L)'
;MPTRVSHTLRSNVENLTLLDIDLLINGNGNNQANTLIGNSSNNILDGKSGNDTLDGGLGNNVLTGGLGNDTFRFTTKNHVDTITDYNVANDTIQLENSVFTSLTNVGTLAVNQFRVGAKALDANDYVIYNKTTGMLSYDSDGNGVTAAI
;
A
#
# COMPACT_ATOMS: atom_id res chain seq x y z
N MET A 1 24.09 -4.17 7.85
CA MET A 1 22.94 -4.73 7.10
C MET A 1 22.22 -5.68 8.04
N PRO A 2 20.96 -5.44 8.42
CA PRO A 2 20.19 -6.43 9.16
C PRO A 2 20.07 -7.71 8.32
N THR A 3 20.09 -8.88 8.96
CA THR A 3 19.86 -10.17 8.30
C THR A 3 18.39 -10.28 7.94
N ARG A 4 18.08 -10.69 6.70
CA ARG A 4 16.72 -10.93 6.23
C ARG A 4 16.48 -12.39 5.90
N VAL A 5 15.24 -12.83 6.07
CA VAL A 5 14.74 -14.10 5.55
C VAL A 5 13.78 -13.82 4.39
N SER A 6 13.70 -14.72 3.42
CA SER A 6 12.71 -14.64 2.34
C SER A 6 11.90 -15.93 2.29
N HIS A 7 10.58 -15.81 2.17
CA HIS A 7 9.68 -16.93 1.92
C HIS A 7 9.05 -16.81 0.52
N THR A 8 8.91 -17.93 -0.17
CA THR A 8 8.28 -18.00 -1.49
C THR A 8 7.19 -19.06 -1.47
N LEU A 9 5.97 -18.66 -1.84
CA LEU A 9 4.85 -19.56 -1.98
C LEU A 9 5.15 -20.61 -3.05
N ARG A 10 4.79 -21.86 -2.76
CA ARG A 10 4.81 -22.94 -3.77
C ARG A 10 3.58 -22.78 -4.67
N SER A 11 3.55 -23.53 -5.77
CA SER A 11 2.34 -23.62 -6.61
C SER A 11 1.14 -24.06 -5.77
N ASN A 12 -0.04 -23.49 -6.05
CA ASN A 12 -1.31 -23.81 -5.39
C ASN A 12 -1.36 -23.44 -3.89
N VAL A 13 -0.44 -22.56 -3.45
CA VAL A 13 -0.57 -21.86 -2.17
C VAL A 13 -0.70 -20.38 -2.47
N GLU A 14 -1.84 -19.81 -2.12
CA GLU A 14 -2.19 -18.43 -2.51
C GLU A 14 -2.15 -17.45 -1.34
N ASN A 15 -1.99 -17.93 -0.11
CA ASN A 15 -2.04 -17.08 1.09
C ASN A 15 -0.71 -17.10 1.83
N LEU A 16 -0.09 -15.93 1.99
CA LEU A 16 1.08 -15.71 2.85
C LEU A 16 0.73 -14.65 3.90
N THR A 17 0.95 -14.97 5.16
CA THR A 17 0.90 -14.00 6.27
C THR A 17 2.17 -14.13 7.10
N LEU A 18 2.88 -13.02 7.27
CA LEU A 18 4.08 -12.93 8.10
C LEU A 18 3.67 -12.51 9.52
N LEU A 19 4.06 -13.27 10.54
CA LEU A 19 3.55 -13.08 11.92
C LEU A 19 4.62 -12.60 12.92
N ASP A 20 5.90 -12.68 12.58
CA ASP A 20 6.98 -12.25 13.46
C ASP A 20 7.07 -10.72 13.51
N ILE A 21 7.26 -10.12 14.67
CA ILE A 21 7.25 -8.65 14.83
C ILE A 21 8.64 -8.01 14.71
N ASP A 22 9.71 -8.77 14.94
CA ASP A 22 11.09 -8.28 15.03
C ASP A 22 11.97 -8.77 13.86
N LEU A 23 11.54 -9.83 13.16
CA LEU A 23 12.27 -10.39 12.04
C LEU A 23 11.86 -9.72 10.71
N LEU A 24 12.86 -9.23 9.99
CA LEU A 24 12.70 -8.80 8.62
C LEU A 24 12.54 -10.02 7.71
N ILE A 25 11.28 -10.29 7.33
CA ILE A 25 10.92 -11.37 6.42
C ILE A 25 10.37 -10.76 5.14
N ASN A 26 10.84 -11.22 3.98
CA ASN A 26 10.25 -10.89 2.69
C ASN A 26 9.27 -11.99 2.25
N GLY A 27 8.24 -11.61 1.51
CA GLY A 27 7.23 -12.51 0.96
C GLY A 27 7.23 -12.50 -0.56
N ASN A 28 7.18 -13.67 -1.18
CA ASN A 28 7.08 -13.80 -2.63
C ASN A 28 5.91 -14.73 -2.97
N GLY A 29 5.06 -14.29 -3.89
CA GLY A 29 3.99 -15.07 -4.48
C GLY A 29 4.49 -16.15 -5.44
N ASN A 30 3.57 -16.61 -6.28
CA ASN A 30 3.73 -17.56 -7.37
C ASN A 30 3.04 -16.97 -8.63
N ASN A 31 2.67 -17.80 -9.60
CA ASN A 31 2.10 -17.31 -10.86
C ASN A 31 0.55 -17.34 -10.87
N GLN A 32 -0.07 -17.33 -9.70
CA GLN A 32 -1.52 -17.32 -9.50
C GLN A 32 -1.91 -16.12 -8.64
N ALA A 33 -3.20 -15.83 -8.51
CA ALA A 33 -3.68 -14.77 -7.62
C ALA A 33 -3.32 -15.08 -6.16
N ASN A 34 -2.48 -14.25 -5.55
CA ASN A 34 -1.99 -14.41 -4.20
C ASN A 34 -2.46 -13.27 -3.28
N THR A 35 -2.57 -13.58 -2.00
CA THR A 35 -2.73 -12.61 -0.91
C THR A 35 -1.48 -12.65 -0.06
N LEU A 36 -0.72 -11.55 -0.08
CA LEU A 36 0.53 -11.38 0.67
C LEU A 36 0.32 -10.33 1.76
N ILE A 37 0.42 -10.76 3.02
CA ILE A 37 0.30 -9.88 4.20
C ILE A 37 1.65 -9.86 4.92
N GLY A 38 2.23 -8.67 5.02
CA GLY A 38 3.44 -8.36 5.75
C GLY A 38 3.26 -8.44 7.27
N ASN A 39 4.33 -8.10 7.99
CA ASN A 39 4.37 -8.05 9.45
C ASN A 39 4.59 -6.61 9.95
N SER A 40 5.14 -6.43 11.15
CA SER A 40 5.42 -5.10 11.68
C SER A 40 6.79 -4.52 11.30
N SER A 41 7.60 -5.30 10.56
CA SER A 41 8.92 -4.90 10.06
C SER A 41 8.82 -4.42 8.60
N ASN A 42 9.88 -3.79 8.10
CA ASN A 42 9.94 -3.37 6.69
C ASN A 42 10.04 -4.60 5.75
N ASN A 43 8.95 -4.97 5.10
CA ASN A 43 8.91 -6.12 4.20
C ASN A 43 9.19 -5.72 2.75
N ILE A 44 9.72 -6.69 1.98
CA ILE A 44 9.60 -6.67 0.52
C ILE A 44 8.59 -7.75 0.14
N LEU A 45 7.50 -7.34 -0.51
CA LEU A 45 6.44 -8.24 -1.00
C LEU A 45 6.41 -8.18 -2.53
N ASP A 46 6.49 -9.34 -3.17
CA ASP A 46 6.47 -9.50 -4.64
C ASP A 46 5.37 -10.50 -5.04
N GLY A 47 4.31 -10.01 -5.71
CA GLY A 47 3.18 -10.81 -6.18
C GLY A 47 3.53 -11.73 -7.35
N LYS A 48 4.44 -11.29 -8.22
CA LYS A 48 4.89 -11.92 -9.47
C LYS A 48 3.88 -11.89 -10.61
N SER A 49 2.97 -12.86 -10.69
CA SER A 49 2.03 -12.96 -11.81
C SER A 49 0.72 -13.47 -11.29
N GLY A 50 -0.38 -12.94 -11.82
CA GLY A 50 -1.70 -13.17 -11.23
C GLY A 50 -2.29 -11.84 -10.81
N ASN A 51 -3.51 -11.87 -10.29
CA ASN A 51 -4.13 -10.68 -9.73
C ASN A 51 -3.92 -10.74 -8.21
N ASP A 52 -2.89 -10.04 -7.74
CA ASP A 52 -2.41 -10.18 -6.38
C ASP A 52 -2.99 -9.11 -5.45
N THR A 53 -3.09 -9.43 -4.16
CA THR A 53 -3.43 -8.48 -3.10
C THR A 53 -2.26 -8.40 -2.12
N LEU A 54 -1.66 -7.22 -2.02
CA LEU A 54 -0.50 -6.97 -1.17
C LEU A 54 -0.89 -6.00 -0.05
N ASP A 55 -0.70 -6.42 1.19
CA ASP A 55 -0.81 -5.57 2.40
C ASP A 55 0.54 -5.58 3.12
N GLY A 56 1.22 -4.44 3.15
CA GLY A 56 2.54 -4.32 3.78
C GLY A 56 2.52 -4.48 5.30
N GLY A 57 1.38 -4.25 5.96
CA GLY A 57 1.31 -4.20 7.42
C GLY A 57 1.83 -2.88 7.99
N LEU A 58 2.65 -2.93 9.04
CA LEU A 58 3.34 -1.74 9.57
C LEU A 58 4.73 -1.61 8.91
N GLY A 59 5.48 -0.57 9.29
CA GLY A 59 6.80 -0.34 8.72
C GLY A 59 6.76 0.23 7.30
N ASN A 60 7.94 0.54 6.75
CA ASN A 60 8.09 1.10 5.42
C ASN A 60 8.39 -0.02 4.43
N ASN A 61 7.40 -0.41 3.64
CA ASN A 61 7.43 -1.60 2.80
C ASN A 61 7.81 -1.30 1.36
N VAL A 62 8.29 -2.32 0.64
CA VAL A 62 8.46 -2.30 -0.81
C VAL A 62 7.51 -3.33 -1.41
N LEU A 63 6.57 -2.86 -2.23
CA LEU A 63 5.52 -3.67 -2.81
C LEU A 63 5.70 -3.71 -4.33
N THR A 64 5.71 -4.91 -4.89
CA THR A 64 5.76 -5.20 -6.32
C THR A 64 4.57 -6.08 -6.66
N GLY A 65 3.64 -5.58 -7.49
CA GLY A 65 2.47 -6.36 -7.90
C GLY A 65 2.87 -7.45 -8.90
N GLY A 66 3.58 -7.02 -9.95
CA GLY A 66 4.02 -7.88 -11.04
C GLY A 66 3.08 -7.81 -12.24
N LEU A 67 2.82 -8.96 -12.86
CA LEU A 67 1.93 -9.07 -14.01
C LEU A 67 0.52 -9.42 -13.57
N GLY A 68 -0.43 -8.54 -13.86
CA GLY A 68 -1.86 -8.81 -13.66
C GLY A 68 -2.55 -7.54 -13.19
N ASN A 69 -3.71 -7.69 -12.54
CA ASN A 69 -4.42 -6.57 -11.95
C ASN A 69 -4.27 -6.63 -10.44
N ASP A 70 -3.36 -5.83 -9.90
CA ASP A 70 -2.95 -5.96 -8.50
C ASP A 70 -3.64 -4.95 -7.59
N THR A 71 -3.84 -5.33 -6.34
CA THR A 71 -4.42 -4.50 -5.29
C THR A 71 -3.41 -4.26 -4.18
N PHE A 72 -2.97 -3.02 -4.03
CA PHE A 72 -2.12 -2.57 -2.93
C PHE A 72 -3.02 -2.03 -1.81
N ARG A 73 -3.15 -2.81 -0.72
CA ARG A 73 -4.09 -2.53 0.37
C ARG A 73 -3.37 -1.92 1.57
N PHE A 74 -3.83 -0.76 2.00
CA PHE A 74 -3.30 -0.03 3.14
C PHE A 74 -4.25 -0.17 4.33
N THR A 75 -3.80 -0.88 5.37
CA THR A 75 -4.55 -1.13 6.61
C THR A 75 -3.91 -0.48 7.84
N THR A 76 -2.82 0.26 7.65
CA THR A 76 -2.16 1.02 8.70
C THR A 76 -1.81 2.41 8.15
N LYS A 77 -1.37 3.32 9.03
CA LYS A 77 -0.93 4.68 8.68
C LYS A 77 0.31 5.06 9.48
N ASN A 78 0.91 6.20 9.17
CA ASN A 78 2.17 6.72 9.73
C ASN A 78 3.44 5.98 9.28
N HIS A 79 3.38 5.30 8.14
CA HIS A 79 4.52 4.67 7.48
C HIS A 79 4.47 5.01 5.99
N VAL A 80 5.61 4.92 5.33
CA VAL A 80 5.74 5.23 3.90
C VAL A 80 6.16 3.98 3.15
N ASP A 81 5.23 3.43 2.39
CA ASP A 81 5.50 2.32 1.48
C ASP A 81 5.92 2.82 0.10
N THR A 82 6.64 1.97 -0.63
CA THR A 82 6.99 2.18 -2.03
C THR A 82 6.34 1.10 -2.89
N ILE A 83 5.44 1.50 -3.77
CA ILE A 83 4.96 0.63 -4.85
C ILE A 83 5.89 0.80 -6.06
N THR A 84 6.46 -0.30 -6.53
CA THR A 84 7.59 -0.27 -7.49
C THR A 84 7.17 -0.28 -8.96
N ASP A 85 5.97 -0.77 -9.26
CA ASP A 85 5.52 -1.08 -10.62
C ASP A 85 4.06 -0.69 -10.89
N TYR A 86 3.50 0.21 -10.07
CA TYR A 86 2.11 0.63 -10.18
C TYR A 86 1.74 1.07 -11.60
N ASN A 87 0.72 0.44 -12.15
CA ASN A 87 0.16 0.76 -13.45
C ASN A 87 -1.30 1.18 -13.32
N VAL A 88 -1.58 2.42 -13.73
CA VAL A 88 -2.90 3.05 -13.64
C VAL A 88 -4.00 2.33 -14.42
N ALA A 89 -3.65 1.44 -15.36
CA ALA A 89 -4.61 0.75 -16.23
C ALA A 89 -5.21 -0.51 -15.59
N ASN A 90 -4.52 -1.13 -14.65
CA ASN A 90 -4.84 -2.46 -14.11
C ASN A 90 -4.73 -2.54 -12.58
N ASP A 91 -3.93 -1.69 -11.95
CA ASP A 91 -3.71 -1.76 -10.51
C ASP A 91 -4.65 -0.85 -9.72
N THR A 92 -4.85 -1.20 -8.46
CA THR A 92 -5.71 -0.48 -7.52
C THR A 92 -4.97 -0.21 -6.22
N ILE A 93 -5.06 1.03 -5.72
CA ILE A 93 -4.73 1.36 -4.32
C ILE A 93 -6.02 1.29 -3.51
N GLN A 94 -6.05 0.42 -2.51
CA GLN A 94 -7.18 0.27 -1.60
C GLN A 94 -6.83 0.85 -0.23
N LEU A 95 -7.63 1.79 0.24
CA LEU A 95 -7.49 2.41 1.56
C LEU A 95 -8.57 1.87 2.50
N GLU A 96 -8.16 1.28 3.63
CA GLU A 96 -9.11 0.71 4.59
C GLU A 96 -9.87 1.81 5.36
N ASN A 97 -11.20 1.84 5.25
CA ASN A 97 -12.02 2.90 5.86
C ASN A 97 -11.88 3.00 7.39
N SER A 98 -11.61 1.88 8.07
CA SER A 98 -11.37 1.89 9.52
C SER A 98 -10.08 2.62 9.94
N VAL A 99 -9.19 2.87 8.98
CA VAL A 99 -7.87 3.53 9.17
C VAL A 99 -7.91 4.97 8.66
N PHE A 100 -8.51 5.16 7.49
CA PHE A 100 -8.64 6.44 6.76
C PHE A 100 -10.04 7.04 6.94
N THR A 101 -10.43 7.25 8.20
CA THR A 101 -11.81 7.56 8.60
C THR A 101 -12.39 8.87 8.07
N SER A 102 -11.56 9.79 7.55
CA SER A 102 -12.03 11.02 6.91
C SER A 102 -12.59 10.76 5.50
N LEU A 103 -12.26 9.61 4.90
CA LEU A 103 -12.82 9.13 3.63
C LEU A 103 -14.16 8.42 3.88
N THR A 104 -15.21 9.20 4.11
CA THR A 104 -16.53 8.68 4.53
C THR A 104 -17.31 7.91 3.44
N ASN A 105 -16.93 8.08 2.17
CA ASN A 105 -17.55 7.35 1.05
C ASN A 105 -16.80 6.04 0.80
N VAL A 106 -17.50 4.91 0.90
CA VAL A 106 -16.96 3.60 0.52
C VAL A 106 -17.09 3.42 -0.99
N GLY A 107 -15.98 3.08 -1.65
CA GLY A 107 -15.92 2.87 -3.10
C GLY A 107 -14.85 3.73 -3.75
N THR A 108 -15.15 4.29 -4.93
CA THR A 108 -14.24 5.21 -5.62
C THR A 108 -14.14 6.53 -4.86
N LEU A 109 -12.91 7.00 -4.67
CA LEU A 109 -12.62 8.29 -4.06
C LEU A 109 -13.35 9.42 -4.80
N ALA A 110 -14.02 10.31 -4.07
CA ALA A 110 -14.64 11.47 -4.70
C ALA A 110 -13.56 12.41 -5.24
N VAL A 111 -13.81 13.04 -6.40
CA VAL A 111 -12.81 13.90 -7.07
C VAL A 111 -12.38 15.06 -6.17
N ASN A 112 -13.27 15.60 -5.36
CA ASN A 112 -12.98 16.65 -4.38
C ASN A 112 -12.32 16.12 -3.09
N GLN A 113 -11.91 14.85 -3.04
CA GLN A 113 -11.10 14.30 -1.96
C GLN A 113 -9.67 13.98 -2.42
N PHE A 114 -9.37 14.22 -3.70
CA PHE A 114 -8.07 13.98 -4.30
C PHE A 114 -7.48 15.27 -4.86
N ARG A 115 -6.26 15.58 -4.43
CA ARG A 115 -5.51 16.73 -4.87
C ARG A 115 -4.20 16.35 -5.52
N VAL A 116 -3.87 17.02 -6.62
CA VAL A 116 -2.51 17.00 -7.16
C VAL A 116 -1.74 18.24 -6.67
N GLY A 117 -0.67 18.03 -5.90
CA GLY A 117 0.27 19.07 -5.48
C GLY A 117 0.96 18.74 -4.16
N ALA A 118 1.51 19.76 -3.48
CA ALA A 118 2.39 19.54 -2.32
C ALA A 118 1.72 19.53 -0.93
N LYS A 119 0.46 19.99 -0.80
CA LYS A 119 -0.32 20.08 0.45
C LYS A 119 -1.81 20.23 0.14
N ALA A 120 -2.74 20.02 1.08
CA ALA A 120 -4.15 20.33 0.84
C ALA A 120 -4.41 21.82 0.53
N LEU A 121 -5.50 22.13 -0.19
CA LEU A 121 -5.93 23.49 -0.53
C LEU A 121 -7.21 23.89 0.22
N ASP A 122 -8.14 22.97 0.41
CA ASP A 122 -9.39 23.17 1.15
C ASP A 122 -9.75 21.92 1.96
N ALA A 123 -10.70 22.06 2.88
CA ALA A 123 -11.00 21.10 3.97
C ALA A 123 -11.37 19.67 3.53
N ASN A 124 -11.56 19.40 2.24
CA ASN A 124 -11.95 18.10 1.73
C ASN A 124 -10.82 17.38 0.98
N ASP A 125 -9.65 18.01 0.77
CA ASP A 125 -8.47 17.42 0.14
C ASP A 125 -7.75 16.40 1.06
N TYR A 126 -8.30 15.19 1.20
CA TYR A 126 -7.74 14.17 2.09
C TYR A 126 -6.60 13.34 1.48
N VAL A 127 -6.59 13.14 0.16
CA VAL A 127 -5.55 12.38 -0.54
C VAL A 127 -4.77 13.33 -1.45
N ILE A 128 -3.46 13.41 -1.27
CA ILE A 128 -2.60 14.37 -1.95
C ILE A 128 -1.52 13.63 -2.73
N TYR A 129 -1.46 13.83 -4.03
CA TYR A 129 -0.41 13.33 -4.89
C TYR A 129 0.57 14.42 -5.32
N ASN A 130 1.81 14.31 -4.88
CA ASN A 130 2.89 15.19 -5.29
C ASN A 130 3.57 14.65 -6.54
N LYS A 131 3.22 15.19 -7.72
CA LYS A 131 3.81 14.82 -9.01
C LYS A 131 5.32 15.00 -9.11
N THR A 132 5.91 15.87 -8.28
CA THR A 132 7.36 16.11 -8.31
C THR A 132 8.12 15.00 -7.59
N THR A 133 7.57 14.48 -6.48
CA THR A 133 8.23 13.44 -5.67
C THR A 133 7.68 12.04 -5.92
N GLY A 134 6.52 11.92 -6.57
CA GLY A 134 5.78 10.67 -6.70
C GLY A 134 5.05 10.24 -5.43
N MET A 135 5.07 11.06 -4.36
CA MET A 135 4.48 10.71 -3.08
C MET A 135 2.96 10.87 -3.10
N LEU A 136 2.25 9.86 -2.63
CA LEU A 136 0.82 9.91 -2.30
C LEU A 136 0.70 9.94 -0.77
N SER A 137 0.05 10.95 -0.22
CA SER A 137 -0.08 11.14 1.23
C SER A 137 -1.52 11.35 1.64
N TYR A 138 -1.83 11.02 2.89
CA TYR A 138 -3.12 11.23 3.51
C TYR A 138 -3.06 12.41 4.49
N ASP A 139 -3.90 13.42 4.27
CA ASP A 139 -4.16 14.50 5.21
C ASP A 139 -5.44 14.17 5.98
N SER A 140 -5.31 13.86 7.28
CA SER A 140 -6.47 13.46 8.08
C SER A 140 -7.42 14.61 8.39
N ASP A 141 -6.93 15.86 8.43
CA ASP A 141 -7.76 17.03 8.71
C ASP A 141 -8.25 17.72 7.42
N GLY A 142 -7.62 17.39 6.29
CA GLY A 142 -7.94 17.87 4.95
C GLY A 142 -7.62 19.35 4.73
N ASN A 143 -7.18 20.10 5.73
CA ASN A 143 -6.99 21.56 5.65
C ASN A 143 -5.52 21.96 5.39
N GLY A 144 -4.58 21.01 5.34
CA GLY A 144 -3.16 21.26 5.08
C GLY A 144 -2.46 22.00 6.21
N VAL A 145 -3.09 22.06 7.39
CA VAL A 145 -2.53 22.66 8.61
C VAL A 145 -1.59 21.65 9.29
N THR A 146 -1.97 20.37 9.30
CA THR A 146 -1.07 19.28 9.68
C THR A 146 -0.32 18.74 8.45
N ALA A 147 0.86 18.16 8.70
CA ALA A 147 1.60 17.50 7.64
C ALA A 147 0.86 16.22 7.23
N ALA A 148 0.58 16.09 5.93
CA ALA A 148 0.09 14.84 5.38
C ALA A 148 1.15 13.73 5.58
N ILE A 149 0.67 12.53 5.91
CA ILE A 149 1.49 11.34 6.18
C ILE A 149 1.46 10.36 5.02
#